data_AF-A0A496S5C7-F1
#
_entry.id   AF-A0A496S5C7-F1
#
_cell.length_a   1.000
_cell.length_b   1.000
_cell.length_c   1.000
_cell.angle_alpha   90.00
_cell.angle_beta   90.00
_cell.angle_gamma   90.00
#
_symmetry.space_group_name_H-M   'P 1'
#
loop_
_entity.id
_entity.type
_entity.pdbx_description
1 polymer ?
#
loop_
_entity_poly.entity_id
_entity_poly.type
_entity_poly.pdbx_seq_one_letter_code
_entity_poly.pdbx_strand_id
1 'polypeptide(L)' 'MSYKKPRNEARFMKHNGGRIRFSYNCQAAVNEKEGVIVAAEITNEANDKKQMLPMLEKVEETVEKKPEKAVMDAGY' A
#
# COMPACT_ATOMS: atom_id res chain seq x y z
N MET A 1 -20.40 21.21 -12.92
CA MET A 1 -19.10 20.55 -12.63
C MET A 1 -19.27 19.06 -12.90
N SER A 2 -18.86 18.60 -14.09
CA SER A 2 -19.10 17.21 -14.53
C SER A 2 -18.08 16.29 -13.87
N TYR A 3 -18.52 15.40 -12.98
CA TYR A 3 -17.66 14.38 -12.39
C TYR A 3 -17.40 13.29 -13.42
N LYS A 4 -16.14 13.18 -13.87
CA LYS A 4 -15.66 11.99 -14.60
C LYS A 4 -15.89 10.77 -13.70
N LYS A 5 -16.66 9.80 -14.20
CA LYS A 5 -16.92 8.52 -13.53
C LYS A 5 -15.56 7.88 -13.16
N PRO A 6 -15.24 7.66 -11.88
CA PRO A 6 -14.01 6.96 -11.51
C PRO A 6 -14.05 5.54 -12.09
N ARG A 7 -12.90 4.96 -12.41
CA ARG A 7 -12.80 3.50 -12.59
C ARG A 7 -13.47 2.85 -11.38
N ASN A 8 -14.41 1.92 -11.60
CA ASN A 8 -15.41 1.43 -10.63
C ASN A 8 -14.87 0.91 -9.27
N GLU A 9 -13.56 0.92 -9.05
CA GLU A 9 -12.87 0.34 -7.91
C GLU A 9 -12.34 1.39 -6.91
N ALA A 10 -12.00 2.61 -7.37
CA ALA A 10 -11.43 3.64 -6.49
C ALA A 10 -12.44 4.09 -5.41
N ARG A 11 -11.96 4.33 -4.19
CA ARG A 11 -12.81 4.74 -3.04
C ARG A 11 -12.55 6.18 -2.64
N PHE A 12 -13.54 6.81 -2.02
CA PHE A 12 -13.35 8.11 -1.37
C PHE A 12 -12.41 7.95 -0.17
N MET A 13 -11.25 8.58 -0.23
CA MET A 13 -10.26 8.57 0.85
C MET A 13 -9.98 10.00 1.31
N LYS A 14 -9.77 10.16 2.62
CA LYS A 14 -9.38 11.44 3.23
C LYS A 14 -7.87 11.60 3.10
N HIS A 15 -7.46 12.72 2.52
CA HIS A 15 -6.08 13.15 2.40
C HIS A 15 -5.73 14.17 3.47
N ASN A 16 -4.43 14.40 3.66
CA ASN A 16 -3.95 15.47 4.52
C ASN A 16 -4.55 16.83 4.09
N GLY A 17 -4.87 17.69 5.07
CA GLY A 17 -5.58 18.95 4.83
C GLY A 17 -7.08 18.80 4.56
N GLY A 18 -7.69 17.66 4.91
CA GLY A 18 -9.15 17.47 4.91
C GLY A 18 -9.80 17.25 3.54
N ARG A 19 -8.99 17.16 2.47
CA ARG A 19 -9.49 16.91 1.11
C ARG A 19 -9.94 15.46 0.96
N ILE A 20 -11.08 15.24 0.32
CA ILE A 20 -11.59 13.89 0.01
C ILE A 20 -11.50 13.68 -1.50
N ARG A 21 -10.87 12.59 -1.95
CA ARG A 21 -10.70 12.26 -3.37
C ARG A 21 -10.85 10.77 -3.61
N PHE A 22 -11.29 10.40 -4.80
CA PHE A 22 -11.20 9.02 -5.27
C PHE A 22 -9.73 8.61 -5.38
N SER A 23 -9.34 7.59 -4.62
CA SER A 23 -7.94 7.16 -4.48
C SER A 23 -7.86 5.65 -4.26
N TYR A 24 -6.65 5.13 -4.45
CA TYR A 24 -6.20 3.85 -3.93
C TYR A 24 -5.17 4.14 -2.84
N ASN A 25 -5.00 3.20 -1.92
CA ASN A 25 -3.91 3.21 -0.97
C ASN A 25 -2.78 2.34 -1.53
N CYS A 26 -1.58 2.90 -1.67
CA CYS A 26 -0.41 2.22 -2.24
C CYS A 26 0.48 1.68 -1.13
N GLN A 27 0.95 0.46 -1.29
CA GLN A 27 1.82 -0.23 -0.36
C GLN A 27 3.12 -0.62 -1.06
N ALA A 28 4.26 -0.49 -0.37
CA ALA A 28 5.56 -0.84 -0.93
C ALA A 28 6.48 -1.39 0.15
N ALA A 29 7.25 -2.43 -0.20
CA ALA A 29 8.31 -2.98 0.63
C ALA A 29 9.67 -2.78 -0.05
N VAL A 30 10.65 -2.34 0.73
CA VAL A 30 12.01 -2.04 0.26
C VAL A 30 13.00 -2.94 0.99
N ASN A 31 13.95 -3.51 0.23
CA ASN A 31 15.12 -4.15 0.82
C ASN A 31 16.06 -3.05 1.34
N GLU A 32 16.25 -3.00 2.65
CA GLU A 32 17.04 -1.97 3.32
C GLU A 32 18.51 -1.94 2.88
N LYS A 33 19.14 -3.09 2.62
CA LYS A 33 20.56 -3.17 2.25
C LYS A 33 20.82 -2.68 0.82
N GLU A 34 19.98 -3.14 -0.10
CA GLU A 34 20.16 -2.90 -1.53
C GLU A 34 19.43 -1.63 -2.00
N GLY A 35 18.50 -1.09 -1.20
CA GLY A 35 17.71 0.09 -1.54
C GLY A 35 16.70 -0.13 -2.67
N VAL A 36 16.33 -1.38 -2.95
CA VAL A 36 15.42 -1.75 -4.05
C VAL A 36 14.02 -2.10 -3.55
N ILE A 37 12.99 -1.74 -4.32
CA ILE A 37 11.61 -2.16 -4.06
C ILE A 37 11.50 -3.65 -4.40
N VAL A 38 11.05 -4.45 -3.43
CA VAL A 38 10.89 -5.91 -3.57
C VAL A 38 9.43 -6.34 -3.63
N ALA A 39 8.48 -5.48 -3.27
CA ALA A 39 7.05 -5.70 -3.47
C ALA A 39 6.32 -4.35 -3.52
N ALA A 40 5.24 -4.27 -4.32
CA ALA A 40 4.35 -3.12 -4.37
C ALA A 40 2.93 -3.59 -4.70
N GLU A 41 1.93 -2.98 -4.08
CA GLU A 41 0.52 -3.34 -4.28
C GLU A 41 -0.40 -2.11 -4.09
N ILE A 42 -1.58 -2.15 -4.70
CA ILE A 42 -2.64 -1.16 -4.47
C ILE A 42 -3.84 -1.81 -3.77
N THR A 43 -4.40 -1.10 -2.79
CA THR A 43 -5.62 -1.53 -2.10
C THR A 43 -6.67 -0.43 -2.10
N ASN A 44 -7.94 -0.85 -2.01
CA ASN A 44 -9.08 0.05 -1.86
C ASN A 44 -9.38 0.36 -0.39
N GLU A 45 -8.65 -0.23 0.55
CA GLU A 45 -8.74 0.06 1.97
C GLU A 45 -8.20 1.46 2.27
N ALA A 46 -8.95 2.24 3.04
CA ALA A 46 -8.59 3.63 3.33
C ALA A 46 -7.42 3.78 4.32
N ASN A 47 -7.01 2.69 4.99
CA ASN A 47 -5.86 2.64 5.88
C ASN A 47 -5.06 1.35 5.64
N ASP A 48 -3.82 1.38 6.13
CA ASP A 48 -2.75 0.39 5.98
C ASP A 48 -2.68 -0.65 7.10
N LYS A 49 -3.43 -0.48 8.21
CA LYS A 49 -3.41 -1.34 9.41
C LYS A 49 -3.53 -2.85 9.23
N LYS A 50 -3.97 -3.30 8.05
CA LYS A 50 -4.15 -4.73 7.70
C LYS A 50 -3.27 -5.16 6.53
N GLN A 51 -2.40 -4.29 6.04
CA GLN A 51 -1.58 -4.50 4.85
C GLN A 51 -0.21 -5.10 5.19
N MET A 52 0.09 -5.35 6.47
CA MET A 52 1.33 -6.02 6.87
C MET A 52 1.44 -7.43 6.30
N LEU A 53 0.49 -8.31 6.66
CA LEU A 53 0.54 -9.70 6.23
C LEU A 53 0.52 -9.85 4.69
N PRO A 54 -0.40 -9.17 3.95
CA PRO A 54 -0.41 -9.22 2.49
C PRO A 54 0.91 -8.75 1.86
N MET A 55 1.55 -7.72 2.42
CA MET A 55 2.81 -7.22 1.89
C MET A 55 3.97 -8.19 2.15
N LEU A 56 4.01 -8.85 3.31
CA LEU A 56 5.02 -9.86 3.61
C LEU A 56 4.88 -11.10 2.72
N GLU A 57 3.64 -11.54 2.46
CA GLU A 57 3.36 -12.60 1.48
C GLU A 57 3.87 -12.18 0.10
N LYS A 58 3.65 -10.93 -0.31
CA LYS A 58 4.12 -10.45 -1.60
C LYS A 58 5.65 -10.36 -1.71
N VAL A 59 6.31 -9.99 -0.62
CA VAL A 59 7.77 -10.05 -0.54
C VAL A 59 8.24 -11.49 -0.69
N GLU A 60 7.66 -12.44 0.05
CA GLU A 60 8.01 -13.87 -0.03
C GLU A 60 7.79 -14.45 -1.42
N GLU A 61 6.71 -14.09 -2.12
CA GLU A 61 6.49 -14.44 -3.52
C GLU A 61 7.59 -13.90 -4.45
N THR A 62 8.10 -12.70 -4.18
CA THR A 62 9.05 -12.03 -5.07
C THR A 62 10.49 -12.48 -4.86
N VAL A 63 10.89 -12.69 -3.60
CA VAL A 63 12.27 -13.05 -3.24
C VAL A 63 12.43 -14.53 -2.88
N GLU A 64 11.35 -15.31 -2.98
CA GLU A 64 11.26 -16.74 -2.64
C GLU A 64 11.73 -17.07 -1.22
N LYS A 65 11.73 -16.07 -0.34
CA LYS A 65 12.18 -16.18 1.05
C LYS A 65 11.36 -15.24 1.93
N LYS A 66 10.89 -15.76 3.06
CA LYS A 66 10.27 -14.95 4.09
C LYS A 66 11.28 -14.01 4.75
N PRO A 67 10.98 -12.71 4.91
CA PRO A 67 11.85 -11.80 5.63
C PRO A 67 11.97 -12.19 7.11
N GLU A 68 13.20 -12.21 7.63
CA GLU A 68 13.47 -12.53 9.04
C GLU A 68 13.03 -11.40 9.98
N LYS A 69 13.07 -10.16 9.48
CA LYS A 69 12.60 -8.96 10.18
C LYS A 69 11.96 -8.02 9.17
N ALA A 70 10.87 -7.38 9.59
CA ALA A 70 10.24 -6.29 8.86
C ALA A 70 10.08 -5.11 9.81
N VAL A 71 10.33 -3.91 9.30
CA VAL A 71 10.15 -2.65 10.02
C VAL A 71 9.12 -1.83 9.24
N MET A 72 8.16 -1.26 9.95
CA MET A 72 7.05 -0.50 9.39
C MET A 72 6.92 0.80 10.18
N ASP A 73 6.24 1.80 9.61
CA ASP A 73 5.94 3.01 10.38
C ASP A 73 4.94 2.69 11.50
N ALA A 74 4.91 3.54 12.53
CA ALA A 74 4.10 3.30 13.72
C ALA A 74 2.57 3.29 13.45
N GLY A 75 2.13 3.78 12.29
CA GLY A 75 0.72 3.81 11.88
C GLY A 75 0.28 2.61 11.04
N TYR A 76 1.23 1.79 10.57
CA TYR A 76 1.06 0.68 9.64
C TYR A 76 0.51 -0.59 10.29
#